data_AF-X1HJN0-F1
#
_entry.id   AF-X1HJN0-F1
#
_cell.length_a   1.000
_cell.length_b   1.000
_cell.length_c   1.000
_cell.angle_alpha   90.00
_cell.angle_beta   90.00
_cell.angle_gamma   90.00
#
_symmetry.space_group_name_H-M   'P 1'
#
loop_
_entity.id
_entity.type
_entity.pdbx_description
1 polymer ?
#
loop_
_entity_poly.entity_id
_entity_poly.type
_entity_poly.pdbx_seq_one_letter_code
_entity_poly.pdbx_strand_id
1 'polypeptide(L)'
;MIKRLKKELQINIEEKEGQLFLGAKDKEMRLVMLRPNEIMEFCEFAGINAEDILIWVGKSLGKIFMEKFFSNKDWSGEVMATKKEVVLGTLEVMMLMGYGILTGIFKKDHVIINVYESLATQEKGNIMAKNLCLLYLGIFNSFFDVLGIDVNGEEVECILTGGDKCSYKFDLLVDEIDDSSVDDDMSDLAVSDFLASL
;
A
#
# COMPACT_ATOMS: atom_id res chain seq x y z
N MET A 1 -12.03 10.98 -11.77
CA MET A 1 -11.15 11.04 -10.58
C MET A 1 -9.67 10.97 -10.94
N ILE A 2 -9.28 10.11 -11.87
CA ILE A 2 -7.89 9.75 -12.16
C ILE A 2 -7.03 10.87 -12.77
N LYS A 3 -7.56 11.70 -13.68
CA LYS A 3 -6.86 12.91 -14.19
C LYS A 3 -6.55 13.95 -13.10
N ARG A 4 -7.21 13.88 -11.94
CA ARG A 4 -6.99 14.76 -10.79
C ARG A 4 -5.80 14.28 -9.94
N LEU A 5 -5.62 12.97 -9.81
CA LEU A 5 -4.54 12.32 -9.06
C LEU A 5 -3.15 12.73 -9.59
N LYS A 6 -2.87 12.63 -10.90
CA LYS A 6 -1.53 12.98 -11.43
C LYS A 6 -1.04 14.40 -11.10
N LYS A 7 -1.94 15.38 -10.95
CA LYS A 7 -1.58 16.77 -10.60
C LYS A 7 -1.52 17.01 -9.09
N GLU A 8 -2.25 16.22 -8.31
CA GLU A 8 -2.26 16.24 -6.84
C GLU A 8 -1.15 15.36 -6.22
N LEU A 9 -0.46 14.53 -7.02
CA LEU A 9 0.57 13.57 -6.61
C LEU A 9 2.01 14.02 -6.87
N GLN A 10 2.22 15.28 -7.25
CA GLN A 10 3.57 15.79 -7.41
C GLN A 10 4.25 15.93 -6.04
N ILE A 11 5.42 15.31 -5.88
CA ILE A 11 6.32 15.57 -4.76
C ILE A 11 6.99 16.91 -5.00
N ASN A 12 6.73 17.87 -4.11
CA ASN A 12 7.32 19.20 -4.15
C ASN A 12 8.41 19.31 -3.09
N ILE A 13 9.54 19.91 -3.50
CA ILE A 13 10.72 20.13 -2.65
C ILE A 13 10.87 21.64 -2.45
N GLU A 14 10.64 22.10 -1.22
CA GLU A 14 10.91 23.49 -0.81
C GLU A 14 12.28 23.52 -0.13
N GLU A 15 13.33 23.73 -0.93
CA GLU A 15 14.72 23.68 -0.48
C GLU A 15 15.03 24.73 0.61
N LYS A 16 14.41 25.90 0.55
CA LYS A 16 14.66 27.00 1.51
C LYS A 16 14.17 26.66 2.91
N GLU A 17 13.08 25.93 3.01
CA GLU A 17 12.49 25.52 4.29
C GLU A 17 12.90 24.10 4.69
N GLY A 18 13.58 23.37 3.81
CA GLY A 18 13.97 21.97 4.02
C GLY A 18 12.77 21.03 4.11
N GLN A 19 11.70 21.31 3.35
CA GLN A 19 10.43 20.60 3.45
C GLN A 19 10.09 19.86 2.17
N LEU A 20 9.46 18.70 2.34
CA LEU A 20 8.95 17.86 1.28
C LEU A 20 7.45 17.69 1.46
N PHE A 21 6.72 17.75 0.36
CA PHE A 21 5.27 17.70 0.39
C PHE A 21 4.68 16.95 -0.78
N LEU A 22 3.53 16.32 -0.54
CA LEU A 22 2.70 15.76 -1.58
C LEU A 22 1.49 16.67 -1.85
N GLY A 23 1.40 17.20 -3.08
CA GLY A 23 0.32 18.09 -3.51
C GLY A 23 0.70 19.58 -3.49
N ALA A 24 -0.28 20.48 -3.27
CA ALA A 24 -0.08 21.94 -3.31
C ALA A 24 -0.07 22.58 -1.90
N LYS A 25 0.82 23.58 -1.69
CA LYS A 25 1.30 24.17 -0.40
C LYS A 25 0.30 24.32 0.75
N ASP A 26 -0.97 24.53 0.43
CA ASP A 26 -2.05 24.88 1.35
C ASP A 26 -2.94 23.69 1.77
N LYS A 27 -2.75 22.50 1.19
CA LYS A 27 -3.57 21.30 1.47
C LYS A 27 -2.74 20.04 1.81
N GLU A 28 -1.47 20.18 2.18
CA GLU A 28 -0.43 19.15 1.97
C GLU A 28 -0.27 18.08 3.04
N MET A 29 0.21 16.92 2.57
CA MET A 29 0.85 15.91 3.41
C MET A 29 2.36 16.19 3.43
N ARG A 30 2.93 16.45 4.60
CA ARG A 30 4.39 16.57 4.79
C ARG A 30 5.03 15.20 4.66
N LEU A 31 6.12 15.13 3.93
CA LEU A 31 6.89 13.92 3.72
C LEU A 31 8.24 14.02 4.41
N VAL A 32 8.80 12.86 4.75
CA VAL A 32 10.17 12.70 5.22
C VAL A 32 10.77 11.56 4.39
N MET A 33 11.98 11.78 3.85
CA MET A 33 12.74 10.71 3.21
C MET A 33 13.52 9.95 4.29
N LEU A 34 13.27 8.66 4.39
CA LEU A 34 13.98 7.74 5.28
C LEU A 34 14.69 6.68 4.45
N ARG A 35 15.86 6.24 4.91
CA ARG A 35 16.52 5.07 4.34
C ARG A 35 15.90 3.81 4.97
N PRO A 36 15.72 2.71 4.21
CA PRO A 36 15.19 1.46 4.76
C PRO A 36 15.93 0.98 6.02
N ASN A 37 17.26 1.17 6.07
CA ASN A 37 18.08 0.83 7.24
C ASN A 37 17.70 1.59 8.52
N GLU A 38 17.20 2.82 8.43
CA GLU A 38 16.77 3.60 9.61
C GLU A 38 15.53 3.00 10.26
N ILE A 39 14.65 2.38 9.46
CA ILE A 39 13.48 1.63 9.97
C ILE A 39 13.94 0.32 10.62
N MET A 40 14.93 -0.36 10.05
CA MET A 40 15.48 -1.58 10.63
C MET A 40 16.16 -1.31 11.97
N GLU A 41 16.99 -0.26 12.05
CA GLU A 41 17.63 0.18 13.30
C GLU A 41 16.59 0.54 14.38
N PHE A 42 15.50 1.21 14.00
CA PHE A 42 14.38 1.45 14.93
C PHE A 42 13.84 0.14 15.53
N CYS A 43 13.71 -0.91 14.73
CA CYS A 43 13.18 -2.19 15.21
C CYS A 43 14.12 -2.85 16.23
N GLU A 44 15.44 -2.73 16.04
CA GLU A 44 16.42 -3.18 17.02
C GLU A 44 16.23 -2.51 18.38
N PHE A 45 15.99 -1.19 18.37
CA PHE A 45 15.72 -0.44 19.60
C PHE A 45 14.38 -0.77 20.24
N ALA A 46 13.33 -0.97 19.43
CA ALA A 46 12.00 -1.29 19.92
C ALA A 46 11.87 -2.72 20.47
N GLY A 47 12.77 -3.63 20.06
CA GLY A 47 12.83 -5.01 20.53
C GLY A 47 11.56 -5.80 20.19
N ILE A 48 11.03 -6.54 21.16
CA ILE A 48 9.88 -7.45 20.95
C ILE A 48 8.60 -6.76 20.48
N ASN A 49 8.48 -5.44 20.69
CA ASN A 49 7.29 -4.67 20.31
C ASN A 49 7.39 -4.10 18.88
N ALA A 50 8.53 -4.28 18.20
CA ALA A 50 8.77 -3.67 16.90
C ALA A 50 7.71 -4.07 15.86
N GLU A 51 7.30 -5.33 15.85
CA GLU A 51 6.33 -5.87 14.90
C GLU A 51 4.97 -5.16 15.03
N ASP A 52 4.42 -5.10 16.24
CA ASP A 52 3.15 -4.43 16.52
C ASP A 52 3.20 -2.94 16.18
N ILE A 53 4.32 -2.27 16.50
CA ILE A 53 4.50 -0.86 16.20
C ILE A 53 4.53 -0.64 14.68
N LEU A 54 5.22 -1.48 13.92
CA LEU A 54 5.30 -1.36 12.48
C LEU A 54 3.97 -1.61 11.78
N ILE A 55 3.22 -2.61 12.23
CA ILE A 55 1.86 -2.84 11.73
C ILE A 55 0.97 -1.64 12.04
N TRP A 56 1.04 -1.09 13.25
CA TRP A 56 0.26 0.08 13.64
C TRP A 56 0.64 1.36 12.85
N VAL A 57 1.95 1.59 12.65
CA VAL A 57 2.46 2.69 11.81
C VAL A 57 1.98 2.50 10.37
N GLY A 58 2.09 1.29 9.83
CA GLY A 58 1.59 0.96 8.50
C GLY A 58 0.09 1.24 8.36
N LYS A 59 -0.71 0.79 9.33
CA LYS A 59 -2.16 1.07 9.33
C LYS A 59 -2.47 2.56 9.35
N SER A 60 -1.70 3.32 10.12
CA SER A 60 -1.85 4.78 10.20
C SER A 60 -1.51 5.45 8.86
N LEU A 61 -0.43 5.01 8.20
CA LEU A 61 -0.04 5.52 6.87
C LEU A 61 -1.09 5.20 5.81
N GLY A 62 -1.57 3.97 5.73
CA GLY A 62 -2.55 3.60 4.72
C GLY A 62 -3.88 4.33 4.89
N LYS A 63 -4.34 4.54 6.14
CA LYS A 63 -5.49 5.42 6.42
C LYS A 63 -5.25 6.86 5.95
N ILE A 64 -4.07 7.43 6.24
CA ILE A 64 -3.70 8.78 5.83
C ILE A 64 -3.68 8.90 4.28
N PHE A 65 -3.18 7.89 3.57
CA PHE A 65 -3.22 7.87 2.10
C PHE A 65 -4.65 7.84 1.58
N MET A 66 -5.48 6.93 2.09
CA MET A 66 -6.88 6.81 1.69
C MET A 66 -7.67 8.11 1.91
N GLU A 67 -7.53 8.72 3.10
CA GLU A 67 -8.20 9.98 3.44
C GLU A 67 -7.75 11.14 2.53
N LYS A 68 -6.45 11.18 2.19
CA LYS A 68 -5.87 12.21 1.33
C LYS A 68 -6.38 12.12 -0.11
N PHE A 69 -6.42 10.92 -0.69
CA PHE A 69 -6.67 10.73 -2.13
C PHE A 69 -8.14 10.49 -2.47
N PHE A 70 -8.90 9.90 -1.55
CA PHE A 70 -10.27 9.46 -1.82
C PHE A 70 -11.32 10.11 -0.91
N SER A 71 -10.92 11.13 -0.14
CA SER A 71 -11.75 11.90 0.80
C SER A 71 -12.30 11.11 1.97
N ASN A 72 -12.49 11.77 3.12
CA ASN A 72 -13.08 11.17 4.30
C ASN A 72 -14.61 11.09 4.12
N LYS A 73 -15.09 9.94 3.62
CA LYS A 73 -16.50 9.57 3.60
C LYS A 73 -16.67 8.14 4.13
N ASP A 74 -17.90 7.80 4.49
CA ASP A 74 -18.28 6.43 4.81
C ASP A 74 -18.33 5.58 3.53
N TRP A 75 -17.57 4.49 3.50
CA TRP A 75 -17.48 3.56 2.37
C TRP A 75 -18.35 2.32 2.56
N SER A 76 -19.00 2.14 3.72
CA SER A 76 -19.74 0.91 4.05
C SER A 76 -20.86 0.59 3.06
N GLY A 77 -21.53 1.62 2.51
CA GLY A 77 -22.61 1.47 1.53
C GLY A 77 -22.18 1.50 0.05
N GLU A 78 -20.89 1.60 -0.25
CA GLU A 78 -20.39 1.61 -1.63
C GLU A 78 -20.27 0.19 -2.21
N VAL A 79 -20.48 0.06 -3.52
CA VAL A 79 -20.39 -1.23 -4.22
C VAL A 79 -18.93 -1.72 -4.29
N MET A 80 -18.74 -3.05 -4.32
CA MET A 80 -17.40 -3.66 -4.31
C MET A 80 -16.53 -3.21 -5.49
N ALA A 81 -17.11 -3.00 -6.66
CA ALA A 81 -16.41 -2.44 -7.82
C ALA A 81 -15.75 -1.09 -7.52
N THR A 82 -16.46 -0.18 -6.83
CA THR A 82 -15.91 1.12 -6.42
C THR A 82 -14.80 0.94 -5.39
N LYS A 83 -14.99 0.05 -4.40
CA LYS A 83 -13.97 -0.23 -3.38
C LYS A 83 -12.69 -0.78 -4.01
N LYS A 84 -12.81 -1.69 -4.99
CA LYS A 84 -11.70 -2.21 -5.80
C LYS A 84 -10.94 -1.10 -6.52
N GLU A 85 -11.64 -0.19 -7.20
CA GLU A 85 -11.00 0.96 -7.87
C GLU A 85 -10.22 1.85 -6.89
N VAL A 86 -10.74 2.04 -5.67
CA VAL A 86 -10.05 2.82 -4.63
C VAL A 86 -8.78 2.11 -4.15
N VAL A 87 -8.81 0.79 -3.93
CA VAL A 87 -7.60 0.03 -3.57
C VAL A 87 -6.56 0.15 -4.67
N LEU A 88 -6.93 -0.14 -5.92
CA LEU A 88 -6.00 -0.07 -7.06
C LEU A 88 -5.43 1.34 -7.24
N GLY A 89 -6.27 2.38 -7.15
CA GLY A 89 -5.81 3.76 -7.21
C GLY A 89 -4.87 4.13 -6.06
N THR A 90 -5.06 3.57 -4.86
CA THR A 90 -4.15 3.79 -3.73
C THR A 90 -2.81 3.10 -3.91
N LEU A 91 -2.80 1.87 -4.44
CA LEU A 91 -1.58 1.15 -4.78
C LEU A 91 -0.74 1.92 -5.80
N GLU A 92 -1.37 2.49 -6.81
CA GLU A 92 -0.69 3.32 -7.80
C GLU A 92 -0.03 4.57 -7.19
N VAL A 93 -0.72 5.22 -6.26
CA VAL A 93 -0.15 6.36 -5.54
C VAL A 93 1.08 5.93 -4.73
N MET A 94 1.02 4.77 -4.08
CA MET A 94 2.17 4.21 -3.38
C MET A 94 3.35 3.93 -4.32
N MET A 95 3.10 3.43 -5.54
CA MET A 95 4.16 3.25 -6.55
C MET A 95 4.85 4.58 -6.86
N LEU A 96 4.08 5.67 -7.01
CA LEU A 96 4.62 7.01 -7.25
C LEU A 96 5.43 7.56 -6.08
N MET A 97 5.16 7.10 -4.86
CA MET A 97 5.92 7.44 -3.65
C MET A 97 7.15 6.54 -3.41
N GLY A 98 7.41 5.57 -4.29
CA GLY A 98 8.61 4.73 -4.22
C GLY A 98 8.47 3.50 -3.34
N TYR A 99 7.25 3.02 -3.08
CA TYR A 99 7.00 1.78 -2.33
C TYR A 99 7.22 0.49 -3.15
N GLY A 100 7.85 0.57 -4.32
CA GLY A 100 8.02 -0.54 -5.27
C GLY A 100 6.92 -0.61 -6.32
N ILE A 101 6.91 -1.67 -7.11
CA ILE A 101 5.90 -1.92 -8.15
C ILE A 101 4.80 -2.78 -7.53
N LEU A 102 3.58 -2.23 -7.48
CA LEU A 102 2.46 -2.82 -6.77
C LEU A 102 1.41 -3.37 -7.74
N THR A 103 0.91 -4.58 -7.47
CA THR A 103 -0.23 -5.18 -8.20
C THR A 103 -1.29 -5.64 -7.23
N GLY A 104 -2.56 -5.54 -7.62
CA GLY A 104 -3.68 -6.11 -6.88
C GLY A 104 -4.46 -7.07 -7.77
N ILE A 105 -4.77 -8.26 -7.26
CA ILE A 105 -5.60 -9.28 -7.91
C ILE A 105 -6.77 -9.58 -6.99
N PHE A 106 -7.99 -9.40 -7.48
CA PHE A 106 -9.21 -9.60 -6.73
C PHE A 106 -9.85 -10.92 -7.15
N LYS A 107 -9.87 -11.90 -6.24
CA LYS A 107 -10.57 -13.18 -6.41
C LYS A 107 -11.85 -13.17 -5.60
N LYS A 108 -12.72 -14.14 -5.85
CA LYS A 108 -14.05 -14.21 -5.23
C LYS A 108 -14.01 -14.17 -3.70
N ASP A 109 -13.06 -14.88 -3.11
CA ASP A 109 -12.89 -15.11 -1.68
C ASP A 109 -11.67 -14.42 -1.06
N HIS A 110 -10.78 -13.84 -1.88
CA HIS A 110 -9.57 -13.20 -1.38
C HIS A 110 -9.01 -12.14 -2.33
N VAL A 111 -8.16 -11.26 -1.79
CA VAL A 111 -7.37 -10.30 -2.56
C VAL A 111 -5.89 -10.61 -2.39
N ILE A 112 -5.13 -10.57 -3.48
CA ILE A 112 -3.67 -10.69 -3.46
C ILE A 112 -3.06 -9.36 -3.85
N ILE A 113 -2.19 -8.83 -3.00
CA ILE A 113 -1.37 -7.66 -3.32
C ILE A 113 0.08 -8.10 -3.44
N ASN A 114 0.70 -7.86 -4.60
CA ASN A 114 2.11 -8.14 -4.80
C ASN A 114 2.93 -6.84 -4.78
N VAL A 115 4.14 -6.94 -4.25
CA VAL A 115 5.14 -5.89 -4.24
C VAL A 115 6.41 -6.43 -4.88
N TYR A 116 6.67 -6.02 -6.12
CA TYR A 116 7.94 -6.21 -6.78
C TYR A 116 8.87 -5.04 -6.46
N GLU A 117 10.18 -5.27 -6.48
CA GLU A 117 11.18 -4.26 -6.11
C GLU A 117 10.85 -3.59 -4.77
N SER A 118 10.39 -4.38 -3.79
CA SER A 118 9.95 -3.89 -2.47
C SER A 118 11.09 -3.18 -1.73
N LEU A 119 10.75 -2.39 -0.70
CA LEU A 119 11.74 -1.72 0.15
C LEU A 119 12.78 -2.69 0.74
N ALA A 120 12.40 -3.94 0.98
CA ALA A 120 13.30 -4.99 1.48
C ALA A 120 14.35 -5.46 0.45
N THR A 121 14.14 -5.18 -0.84
CA THR A 121 15.05 -5.60 -1.93
C THR A 121 16.45 -5.02 -1.77
N GLN A 122 16.55 -3.79 -1.25
CA GLN A 122 17.84 -3.12 -1.03
C GLN A 122 18.65 -3.77 0.11
N GLU A 123 18.00 -4.57 0.95
CA GLU A 123 18.53 -5.09 2.20
C GLU A 123 18.42 -6.63 2.28
N LYS A 124 18.40 -7.32 1.12
CA LYS A 124 18.23 -8.79 1.03
C LYS A 124 19.19 -9.61 1.91
N GLY A 125 20.37 -9.09 2.21
CA GLY A 125 21.35 -9.75 3.09
C GLY A 125 21.08 -9.58 4.59
N ASN A 126 20.11 -8.76 4.96
CA ASN A 126 19.77 -8.44 6.34
C ASN A 126 18.45 -9.12 6.74
N ILE A 127 18.51 -10.01 7.73
CA ILE A 127 17.32 -10.71 8.24
C ILE A 127 16.25 -9.75 8.78
N MET A 128 16.66 -8.56 9.23
CA MET A 128 15.75 -7.54 9.74
C MET A 128 14.98 -6.82 8.65
N ALA A 129 15.32 -7.01 7.37
CA ALA A 129 14.57 -6.45 6.26
C ALA A 129 13.12 -6.96 6.23
N LYS A 130 12.81 -8.09 6.90
CA LYS A 130 11.43 -8.59 7.08
C LYS A 130 10.54 -7.59 7.80
N ASN A 131 11.11 -6.74 8.65
CA ASN A 131 10.37 -5.66 9.32
C ASN A 131 9.77 -4.66 8.33
N LEU A 132 10.39 -4.47 7.17
CA LEU A 132 9.84 -3.64 6.09
C LEU A 132 8.60 -4.28 5.45
N CYS A 133 8.52 -5.62 5.42
CA CYS A 133 7.33 -6.35 4.95
C CYS A 133 6.14 -6.17 5.90
N LEU A 134 6.38 -6.08 7.21
CA LEU A 134 5.33 -5.82 8.19
C LEU A 134 4.68 -4.44 8.01
N LEU A 135 5.46 -3.44 7.56
CA LEU A 135 4.93 -2.12 7.21
C LEU A 135 3.91 -2.22 6.07
N TYR A 136 4.21 -2.97 5.00
CA TYR A 136 3.28 -3.20 3.90
C TYR A 136 2.00 -3.89 4.37
N LEU A 137 2.14 -4.95 5.17
CA LEU A 137 0.99 -5.66 5.74
C LEU A 137 0.09 -4.71 6.53
N GLY A 138 0.67 -3.83 7.36
CA GLY A 138 -0.07 -2.79 8.07
C GLY A 138 -0.79 -1.82 7.15
N ILE A 139 -0.10 -1.31 6.13
CA ILE A 139 -0.67 -0.37 5.14
C ILE A 139 -1.86 -1.01 4.43
N PHE A 140 -1.69 -2.21 3.88
CA PHE A 140 -2.72 -2.88 3.10
C PHE A 140 -3.94 -3.27 3.94
N ASN A 141 -3.74 -3.78 5.16
CA ASN A 141 -4.86 -4.03 6.08
C ASN A 141 -5.71 -2.78 6.29
N SER A 142 -5.09 -1.60 6.42
CA SER A 142 -5.86 -0.37 6.61
C SER A 142 -6.69 0.05 5.40
N PHE A 143 -6.35 -0.38 4.18
CA PHE A 143 -7.20 -0.12 3.01
C PHE A 143 -8.55 -0.80 3.18
N PHE A 144 -8.53 -2.07 3.58
CA PHE A 144 -9.73 -2.85 3.84
C PHE A 144 -10.49 -2.33 5.07
N ASP A 145 -9.78 -2.00 6.16
CA ASP A 145 -10.36 -1.40 7.36
C ASP A 145 -11.14 -0.10 7.02
N VAL A 146 -10.54 0.79 6.20
CA VAL A 146 -11.17 2.06 5.79
C VAL A 146 -12.36 1.84 4.85
N LEU A 147 -12.29 0.82 3.99
CA LEU A 147 -13.36 0.48 3.05
C LEU A 147 -14.49 -0.34 3.70
N GLY A 148 -14.34 -0.70 4.98
CA GLY A 148 -15.28 -1.56 5.70
C GLY A 148 -15.39 -2.93 5.05
N ILE A 149 -14.26 -3.52 4.68
CA ILE A 149 -14.15 -4.90 4.17
C ILE A 149 -13.44 -5.70 5.26
N ASP A 150 -14.12 -6.70 5.81
CA ASP A 150 -13.54 -7.54 6.84
C ASP A 150 -12.63 -8.60 6.22
N VAL A 151 -11.32 -8.51 6.50
CA VAL A 151 -10.30 -9.40 5.95
C VAL A 151 -9.36 -9.97 7.00
N ASN A 152 -8.77 -11.13 6.71
CA ASN A 152 -7.60 -11.64 7.41
C ASN A 152 -6.39 -11.61 6.47
N GLY A 153 -5.40 -10.76 6.79
CA GLY A 153 -4.24 -10.51 5.95
C GLY A 153 -2.97 -11.20 6.43
N GLU A 154 -2.22 -11.85 5.52
CA GLU A 154 -0.90 -12.42 5.79
C GLU A 154 0.06 -12.26 4.61
N GLU A 155 1.37 -12.29 4.87
CA GLU A 155 2.41 -12.40 3.82
C GLU A 155 2.58 -13.89 3.45
N VAL A 156 2.31 -14.24 2.19
CA VAL A 156 2.36 -15.62 1.67
C VAL A 156 3.60 -15.90 0.83
N GLU A 157 4.28 -14.86 0.33
CA GLU A 157 5.55 -14.96 -0.38
C GLU A 157 6.45 -13.79 0.06
N CYS A 158 7.75 -14.03 0.25
CA CYS A 158 8.71 -13.01 0.64
C CYS A 158 9.98 -13.08 -0.20
N ILE A 159 10.43 -11.92 -0.68
CA ILE A 159 11.66 -11.80 -1.48
C ILE A 159 12.93 -12.18 -0.69
N LEU A 160 12.86 -12.10 0.64
CA LEU A 160 13.97 -12.45 1.55
C LEU A 160 14.10 -13.96 1.74
N THR A 161 13.06 -14.72 1.45
CA THR A 161 13.05 -16.19 1.52
C THR A 161 13.26 -16.84 0.15
N GLY A 162 13.71 -16.07 -0.85
CA GLY A 162 13.95 -16.55 -2.21
C GLY A 162 12.77 -16.43 -3.17
N GLY A 163 11.69 -15.75 -2.78
CA GLY A 163 10.61 -15.38 -3.69
C GLY A 163 11.04 -14.30 -4.69
N ASP A 164 10.26 -14.13 -5.75
CA ASP A 164 10.49 -13.10 -6.77
C ASP A 164 9.87 -11.75 -6.36
N LYS A 165 8.90 -11.79 -5.46
CA LYS A 165 8.14 -10.66 -4.94
C LYS A 165 7.79 -10.85 -3.46
N CYS A 166 7.22 -9.83 -2.83
CA CYS A 166 6.47 -10.01 -1.59
C CYS A 166 4.98 -10.08 -1.96
N SER A 167 4.28 -11.14 -1.55
CA SER A 167 2.84 -11.31 -1.81
C SER A 167 2.08 -11.35 -0.51
N TYR A 168 0.99 -10.60 -0.46
CA TYR A 168 0.11 -10.46 0.70
C TYR A 168 -1.28 -10.92 0.30
N LYS A 169 -1.81 -11.91 1.01
CA LYS A 169 -3.15 -12.46 0.78
C LYS A 169 -4.09 -11.96 1.86
N PHE A 170 -5.27 -11.50 1.45
CA PHE A 170 -6.33 -10.99 2.31
C PHE A 170 -7.58 -11.82 2.07
N ASP A 171 -7.86 -12.77 2.96
CA ASP A 171 -9.05 -13.62 2.90
C ASP A 171 -10.26 -12.82 3.37
N LEU A 172 -11.34 -12.82 2.59
CA LEU A 172 -12.59 -12.13 2.94
C LEU A 172 -13.36 -12.95 3.98
N LEU A 173 -13.77 -12.31 5.09
CA LEU A 173 -14.40 -13.03 6.21
C LEU A 173 -15.92 -13.09 6.11
N VAL A 174 -16.54 -12.09 5.50
CA VAL A 174 -18.00 -11.93 5.42
C VAL A 174 -18.47 -11.64 3.99
N ASP A 175 -17.67 -10.91 3.22
CA ASP A 175 -17.99 -10.49 1.87
C ASP A 175 -17.51 -11.49 0.81
N GLU A 176 -18.18 -11.52 -0.35
CA GLU A 176 -17.65 -12.12 -1.58
C GLU A 176 -17.55 -11.04 -2.65
N ILE A 177 -16.55 -11.13 -3.52
CA ILE A 177 -16.44 -10.24 -4.68
C ILE A 177 -17.40 -10.73 -5.77
N ASP A 178 -18.27 -9.83 -6.23
CA ASP A 178 -19.17 -10.08 -7.36
C ASP A 178 -18.39 -10.61 -8.57
N ASP A 179 -18.94 -11.58 -9.29
CA ASP A 179 -18.27 -12.23 -10.43
C ASP A 179 -17.80 -11.22 -11.49
N SER A 180 -18.49 -10.07 -11.63
CA SER A 180 -18.09 -8.99 -12.55
C SER A 180 -16.85 -8.20 -12.11
N SER A 181 -16.38 -8.38 -10.89
CA SER A 181 -15.24 -7.69 -10.29
C SER A 181 -14.08 -8.62 -9.93
N VAL A 182 -14.22 -9.92 -10.23
CA VAL A 182 -13.15 -10.92 -10.14
C VAL A 182 -12.18 -10.74 -11.31
N ASP A 183 -10.88 -10.78 -11.02
CA ASP A 183 -9.82 -10.75 -12.03
C ASP A 183 -9.54 -12.16 -12.56
N ASP A 184 -9.34 -12.28 -13.86
CA ASP A 184 -8.87 -13.52 -14.50
C ASP A 184 -7.46 -13.88 -13.97
N ASP A 185 -7.12 -15.17 -13.95
CA ASP A 185 -5.81 -15.69 -13.45
C ASP A 185 -4.58 -15.15 -14.21
N MET A 186 -4.78 -14.38 -15.28
CA MET A 186 -3.74 -13.93 -16.21
C MET A 186 -3.22 -12.50 -15.95
N SER A 187 -3.71 -11.77 -14.94
CA SER A 187 -3.31 -10.37 -14.74
C SER A 187 -2.30 -10.16 -13.61
N ASP A 188 -1.06 -10.62 -13.81
CA ASP A 188 0.13 -10.04 -13.13
C ASP A 188 0.52 -8.68 -13.76
N LEU A 189 -0.44 -7.99 -14.38
CA LEU A 189 -0.23 -6.68 -14.99
C LEU A 189 0.00 -5.65 -13.89
N ALA A 190 1.09 -4.89 -14.01
CA ALA A 190 1.36 -3.74 -13.16
C ALA A 190 0.12 -2.82 -13.13
N VAL A 191 -0.25 -2.30 -11.96
CA VAL A 191 -1.36 -1.32 -11.84
C VAL A 191 -1.14 -0.12 -12.77
N SER A 192 0.10 0.13 -13.20
CA SER A 192 0.45 1.18 -14.17
C SER A 192 -0.31 1.13 -15.50
N ASP A 193 -0.79 -0.04 -15.93
CA ASP A 193 -1.57 -0.17 -17.18
C ASP A 193 -3.01 0.35 -17.04
N PHE A 194 -3.51 0.51 -15.81
CA PHE A 194 -4.80 1.14 -15.54
C PHE A 194 -4.79 2.64 -15.91
N LEU A 195 -3.69 3.35 -15.66
CA LEU A 195 -3.52 4.74 -16.12
C LEU A 195 -3.24 4.87 -17.62
N ALA A 196 -2.60 3.87 -18.22
CA ALA A 196 -2.25 3.89 -19.65
C ALA A 196 -3.44 3.57 -20.56
N SER A 197 -4.44 2.85 -20.04
CA SER A 197 -5.67 2.46 -20.75
C SER A 197 -6.84 3.47 -20.64
N LEU A 198 -6.61 4.65 -20.03
CA LEU A 198 -7.57 5.75 -19.83
C LEU A 198 -7.11 7.07 -20.49
#